data_AF-A0AA38R672-F1
#
_entry.id   AF-A0AA38R672-F1
#
_cell.length_a   1.000
_cell.length_b   1.000
_cell.length_c   1.000
_cell.angle_alpha   90.00
_cell.angle_beta   90.00
_cell.angle_gamma   90.00
#
_symmetry.space_group_name_H-M   'P 1'
#
loop_
_entity.id
_entity.type
_entity.pdbx_description
1 polymer ?
#
loop_
_entity_poly.entity_id
_entity_poly.type
_entity_poly.pdbx_seq_one_letter_code
_entity_poly.pdbx_strand_id
1 'polypeptide(L)'
;MLSYGGAMGLENPESVKLSFRGGGEKIFYERLKGSMTQRKWLLQGAPPIPKANFLAEDGSTSAGLSPGGGPRTKTVGIAGLEKRGLEMRKNNELVIGSAFEDLEALMASAKEVVALAETFARQTNGGSGLTEANALLAESASQLGLVTTKDVVGGGSSSESLYLSELARNVAEFLTDDSRGVLRKAGGIISLVDLWAMFNRARGGVELVSPADFEKAARLWEKLKLPVRLRTFKSGVMVVQGRDRTDETTVKALLTWLRDLHDIPPDMEVPWDWQEFGRGVTARDVAERFGWSIGVAEEELEMAEERGVLCREEGIEGLKFWENYIDTGEGKQRHNRVSEAEERIMKALKDSGFL
;
A
#
# COMPACT_ATOMS: atom_id res chain seq x y z
N MET A 1 20.76 -44.67 -13.65
CA MET A 1 20.07 -45.21 -12.46
C MET A 1 20.26 -44.23 -11.32
N LEU A 2 19.22 -43.45 -10.99
CA LEU A 2 19.19 -42.62 -9.79
C LEU A 2 18.71 -43.51 -8.65
N SER A 3 19.55 -43.77 -7.66
CA SER A 3 19.19 -44.51 -6.46
C SER A 3 18.51 -43.55 -5.49
N TYR A 4 17.20 -43.76 -5.27
CA TYR A 4 16.46 -43.13 -4.18
C TYR A 4 16.68 -43.95 -2.91
N GLY A 5 17.53 -43.45 -2.02
CA GLY A 5 17.57 -43.90 -0.63
C GLY A 5 16.50 -43.14 0.14
N GLY A 6 15.34 -43.78 0.35
CA GLY A 6 14.25 -43.22 1.13
C GLY A 6 14.55 -43.29 2.63
N ALA A 7 14.44 -42.15 3.30
CA ALA A 7 14.09 -42.08 4.72
C ALA A 7 12.65 -41.56 4.79
N MET A 8 11.78 -42.32 5.46
CA MET A 8 10.36 -42.04 5.61
C MET A 8 10.15 -40.88 6.59
N GLY A 9 9.26 -39.93 6.24
CA GLY A 9 8.67 -38.96 7.17
C GLY A 9 9.30 -37.57 7.19
N LEU A 10 9.15 -36.81 6.09
CA LEU A 10 9.16 -35.33 6.01
C LEU A 10 8.84 -34.99 4.55
N GLU A 11 7.55 -34.81 4.23
CA GLU A 11 7.14 -34.25 2.95
C GLU A 11 7.67 -32.80 2.87
N ASN A 12 8.51 -32.53 1.87
CA ASN A 12 9.37 -31.35 1.64
C ASN A 12 10.73 -31.39 2.37
N PRO A 13 11.78 -31.95 1.76
CA PRO A 13 13.12 -31.78 2.28
C PRO A 13 13.54 -30.29 2.18
N GLU A 14 13.72 -29.62 3.32
CA GLU A 14 14.21 -28.23 3.45
C GLU A 14 15.55 -27.99 2.73
N SER A 15 16.29 -29.05 2.41
CA SER A 15 17.49 -28.96 1.58
C SER A 15 17.71 -30.20 0.73
N VAL A 16 18.17 -30.00 -0.50
CA VAL A 16 18.59 -31.05 -1.43
C VAL A 16 20.08 -30.90 -1.68
N LYS A 17 20.86 -31.94 -1.34
CA LYS A 17 22.30 -31.97 -1.57
C LYS A 17 22.62 -32.67 -2.90
N LEU A 18 23.36 -31.99 -3.77
CA LEU A 18 23.80 -32.50 -5.06
C LEU A 18 25.33 -32.74 -5.04
N SER A 19 25.77 -33.91 -5.48
CA SER A 19 27.20 -34.28 -5.53
C SER A 19 27.63 -34.67 -6.94
N PHE A 20 28.73 -34.08 -7.44
CA PHE A 20 29.28 -34.32 -8.77
C PHE A 20 30.54 -35.17 -8.67
N ARG A 21 30.59 -36.31 -9.36
CA ARG A 21 31.74 -37.24 -9.34
C ARG A 21 32.67 -37.12 -10.55
N GLY A 22 32.35 -36.27 -11.54
CA GLY A 22 33.07 -36.18 -12.82
C GLY A 22 33.21 -34.76 -13.37
N GLY A 23 33.22 -33.75 -12.49
CA GLY A 23 33.15 -32.34 -12.91
C GLY A 23 31.77 -31.96 -13.44
N GLY A 24 31.63 -30.69 -13.87
CA GLY A 24 30.35 -30.13 -14.35
C GLY A 24 29.57 -29.32 -13.30
N GLU A 25 30.05 -29.25 -12.06
CA GLU A 25 29.46 -28.47 -10.98
C GLU A 25 29.29 -26.97 -11.33
N LYS A 26 30.28 -26.37 -12.01
CA LYS A 26 30.27 -24.96 -12.39
C LYS A 26 29.21 -24.66 -13.45
N ILE A 27 29.12 -25.52 -14.47
CA ILE A 27 28.13 -25.41 -15.56
C ILE A 27 26.72 -25.64 -15.01
N PHE A 28 26.57 -26.63 -14.12
CA PHE A 28 25.31 -26.88 -13.44
C PHE A 28 24.91 -25.68 -12.57
N TYR A 29 25.83 -25.15 -11.76
CA TYR A 29 25.58 -24.00 -10.90
C TYR A 29 25.19 -22.76 -11.72
N GLU A 30 25.86 -22.49 -12.83
CA GLU A 30 25.54 -21.37 -13.72
C GLU A 30 24.14 -21.53 -14.33
N ARG A 31 23.79 -22.72 -14.82
CA ARG A 31 22.45 -23.01 -15.38
C ARG A 31 21.36 -23.01 -14.31
N LEU A 32 21.65 -23.52 -13.11
CA LEU A 32 20.71 -23.52 -12.00
C LEU A 32 20.47 -22.09 -11.52
N LYS A 33 21.52 -21.28 -11.38
CA LYS A 33 21.41 -19.85 -11.06
C LYS A 33 20.60 -19.12 -12.12
N GLY A 34 20.88 -19.34 -13.40
CA GLY A 34 20.12 -18.76 -14.51
C GLY A 34 18.64 -19.16 -14.46
N SER A 35 18.36 -20.44 -14.21
CA SER A 35 16.99 -20.95 -14.06
C SER A 35 16.30 -20.34 -12.83
N MET A 36 17.02 -20.24 -11.70
CA MET A 36 16.53 -19.67 -10.44
C MET A 36 16.18 -18.18 -10.53
N THR A 37 16.92 -17.42 -11.34
CA THR A 37 16.59 -16.04 -11.67
C THR A 37 15.38 -15.96 -12.60
N GLN A 38 15.29 -16.85 -13.58
CA GLN A 38 14.19 -16.88 -14.55
C GLN A 38 12.86 -17.38 -13.96
N ARG A 39 12.91 -18.20 -12.90
CA ARG A 39 11.75 -18.78 -12.18
C ARG A 39 10.66 -19.36 -13.07
N LYS A 40 11.03 -19.93 -14.22
CA LYS A 40 10.08 -20.39 -15.25
C LYS A 40 9.10 -21.46 -14.77
N TRP A 41 9.44 -22.21 -13.73
CA TRP A 41 8.54 -23.20 -13.15
C TRP A 41 7.35 -22.55 -12.41
N LEU A 42 7.44 -21.27 -12.03
CA LEU A 42 6.31 -20.49 -11.51
C LEU A 42 5.32 -20.09 -12.62
N LEU A 43 5.71 -20.21 -13.89
CA LEU A 43 4.86 -19.92 -15.06
C LEU A 43 4.06 -21.14 -15.54
N GLN A 44 4.14 -22.31 -14.89
CA GLN A 44 3.41 -23.51 -15.32
C GLN A 44 1.87 -23.39 -15.20
N GLY A 45 1.36 -22.32 -14.59
CA GLY A 45 -0.08 -21.96 -14.59
C GLY A 45 -0.44 -20.74 -15.46
N ALA A 46 0.50 -20.20 -16.25
CA ALA A 46 0.27 -19.05 -17.12
C ALA A 46 0.14 -19.49 -18.59
N PRO A 47 -0.83 -18.95 -19.36
CA PRO A 47 -0.91 -19.18 -20.80
C PRO A 47 0.42 -18.84 -21.49
N PRO A 48 0.81 -19.55 -22.55
CA PRO A 48 2.09 -19.37 -23.20
C PRO A 48 2.26 -17.92 -23.68
N ILE A 49 3.37 -17.30 -23.28
CA ILE A 49 3.70 -15.92 -23.65
C ILE A 49 3.80 -15.85 -25.19
N PRO A 50 3.10 -14.92 -25.86
CA PRO A 50 3.30 -14.66 -27.28
C PRO A 50 4.78 -14.35 -27.53
N LYS A 51 5.38 -15.04 -28.49
CA LYS A 51 6.78 -14.79 -28.88
C LYS A 51 6.88 -13.38 -29.47
N ALA A 52 7.14 -12.39 -28.64
CA ALA A 52 7.60 -11.08 -29.07
C ALA A 52 9.02 -11.28 -29.65
N ASN A 53 9.14 -11.25 -30.97
CA ASN A 53 10.45 -11.10 -31.59
C ASN A 53 10.92 -9.68 -31.29
N PHE A 54 11.87 -9.57 -30.36
CA PHE A 54 12.63 -8.36 -30.15
C PHE A 54 13.29 -7.94 -31.47
N LEU A 55 13.10 -6.67 -31.80
CA LEU A 55 13.87 -5.94 -32.80
C LEU A 55 15.36 -6.11 -32.49
N ALA A 56 16.06 -6.90 -33.31
CA ALA A 56 17.52 -6.87 -33.34
C ALA A 56 17.93 -5.80 -34.36
N GLU A 57 18.26 -4.62 -33.83
CA GLU A 57 19.02 -3.58 -34.50
C GLU A 57 20.50 -4.00 -34.61
N ASP A 58 21.17 -3.31 -35.51
CA ASP A 58 22.40 -3.60 -36.25
C ASP A 58 23.68 -3.93 -35.44
N GLY A 59 24.61 -4.68 -36.05
CA GLY A 59 25.96 -4.85 -35.47
C GLY A 59 26.78 -6.09 -35.85
N SER A 60 27.43 -6.06 -37.02
CA SER A 60 28.77 -6.63 -37.34
C SER A 60 29.06 -8.16 -37.24
N THR A 61 29.40 -8.72 -38.41
CA THR A 61 30.50 -9.67 -38.73
C THR A 61 30.73 -10.93 -37.88
N SER A 62 30.55 -12.11 -38.47
CA SER A 62 31.61 -13.14 -38.61
C SER A 62 31.12 -14.37 -39.38
N ALA A 63 32.00 -14.90 -40.23
CA ALA A 63 31.79 -16.09 -41.05
C ALA A 63 31.90 -17.38 -40.21
N GLY A 64 31.11 -18.40 -40.57
CA GLY A 64 31.23 -19.75 -40.03
C GLY A 64 30.32 -20.74 -40.78
N LEU A 65 30.94 -21.72 -41.43
CA LEU A 65 30.33 -22.70 -42.34
C LEU A 65 29.53 -23.79 -41.60
N SER A 66 28.39 -24.23 -42.16
CA SER A 66 28.08 -25.66 -42.42
C SER A 66 26.74 -25.88 -43.16
N PRO A 67 26.56 -27.04 -43.85
CA PRO A 67 25.75 -27.16 -45.05
C PRO A 67 24.42 -27.93 -44.85
N GLY A 68 23.42 -27.63 -45.69
CA GLY A 68 22.31 -28.56 -45.92
C GLY A 68 20.94 -27.90 -46.13
N GLY A 69 20.43 -27.98 -47.37
CA GLY A 69 18.99 -28.11 -47.62
C GLY A 69 18.22 -26.87 -48.09
N GLY A 70 18.15 -26.67 -49.40
CA GLY A 70 17.06 -25.96 -50.09
C GLY A 70 17.48 -24.66 -50.82
N PRO A 71 17.13 -24.48 -52.11
CA PRO A 71 17.41 -23.23 -52.81
C PRO A 71 16.48 -22.13 -52.28
N ARG A 72 16.93 -21.38 -51.29
CA ARG A 72 16.31 -20.10 -50.94
C ARG A 72 16.62 -19.12 -52.07
N THR A 73 15.70 -18.97 -53.00
CA THR A 73 15.71 -17.86 -53.94
C THR A 73 15.64 -16.57 -53.11
N LYS A 74 16.77 -15.88 -52.98
CA LYS A 74 16.83 -14.55 -52.37
C LYS A 74 16.12 -13.59 -53.33
N THR A 75 14.82 -13.46 -53.17
CA THR A 75 14.02 -12.43 -53.84
C THR A 75 14.32 -11.09 -53.16
N VAL A 76 15.45 -10.48 -53.56
CA VAL A 76 15.80 -9.11 -53.20
C VAL A 76 15.06 -8.20 -54.17
N GLY A 77 14.03 -7.51 -53.68
CA GLY A 77 13.20 -6.59 -54.45
C GLY A 77 11.90 -6.23 -53.72
N ILE A 78 11.22 -5.18 -54.16
CA ILE A 78 10.01 -4.61 -53.54
C ILE A 78 8.90 -5.67 -53.37
N ALA A 79 8.83 -6.64 -54.30
CA ALA A 79 7.92 -7.79 -54.22
C ALA A 79 8.22 -8.75 -53.03
N GLY A 80 9.48 -8.86 -52.60
CA GLY A 80 9.86 -9.63 -51.42
C GLY A 80 9.47 -8.93 -50.11
N LEU A 81 9.53 -7.59 -50.09
CA LEU A 81 9.03 -6.78 -48.98
C LEU A 81 7.50 -6.81 -48.91
N GLU A 82 6.81 -6.76 -50.04
CA GLU A 82 5.35 -6.88 -50.11
C GLU A 82 4.87 -8.25 -49.61
N LYS A 83 5.51 -9.34 -50.05
CA LYS A 83 5.21 -10.68 -49.57
C LYS A 83 5.47 -10.83 -48.06
N ARG A 84 6.58 -10.27 -47.56
CA ARG A 84 6.89 -10.25 -46.12
C ARG A 84 5.88 -9.41 -45.33
N GLY A 85 5.40 -8.30 -45.89
CA GLY A 85 4.36 -7.46 -45.29
C GLY A 85 3.01 -8.17 -45.19
N LEU A 86 2.60 -8.90 -46.25
CA LEU A 86 1.40 -9.72 -46.25
C LEU A 86 1.49 -10.90 -45.28
N GLU A 87 2.64 -11.58 -45.22
CA GLU A 87 2.89 -12.65 -44.25
C GLU A 87 2.85 -12.14 -42.80
N MET A 88 3.39 -10.94 -42.53
CA MET A 88 3.28 -10.32 -41.20
C MET A 88 1.84 -9.98 -40.83
N ARG A 89 1.04 -9.43 -41.76
CA ARG A 89 -0.39 -9.15 -41.51
C ARG A 89 -1.17 -10.43 -41.24
N LYS A 90 -0.95 -11.48 -42.03
CA LYS A 90 -1.61 -12.78 -41.84
C LYS A 90 -1.20 -13.43 -40.52
N ASN A 91 0.07 -13.33 -40.13
CA ASN A 91 0.53 -13.86 -38.86
C ASN A 91 -0.05 -13.07 -37.67
N ASN A 92 -0.12 -11.73 -37.76
CA ASN A 92 -0.79 -10.91 -36.75
C ASN A 92 -2.28 -11.23 -36.66
N GLU A 93 -2.98 -11.44 -37.79
CA GLU A 93 -4.38 -11.83 -37.82
C GLU A 93 -4.61 -13.19 -37.14
N LEU A 94 -3.74 -14.18 -37.39
CA LEU A 94 -3.81 -15.49 -36.74
C LEU A 94 -3.54 -15.40 -35.23
N VAL A 95 -2.51 -14.65 -34.82
CA VAL A 95 -2.19 -14.44 -33.40
C VAL A 95 -3.34 -13.74 -32.67
N ILE A 96 -3.91 -12.70 -33.28
CA ILE A 96 -5.05 -11.97 -32.74
C ILE A 96 -6.29 -12.88 -32.68
N GLY A 97 -6.56 -13.66 -33.74
CA GLY A 97 -7.67 -14.61 -33.78
C GLY A 97 -7.59 -15.66 -32.67
N SER A 98 -6.41 -16.28 -32.48
CA SER A 98 -6.19 -17.25 -31.41
C SER A 98 -6.32 -16.65 -30.01
N ALA A 99 -5.87 -15.40 -29.81
CA ALA A 99 -5.99 -14.73 -28.53
C ALA A 99 -7.45 -14.39 -28.18
N PHE A 100 -8.30 -14.11 -29.16
CA PHE A 100 -9.72 -13.89 -28.93
C PHE A 100 -10.49 -15.19 -28.66
N GLU A 101 -10.15 -16.29 -29.34
CA GLU A 101 -10.71 -17.62 -29.06
C GLU A 101 -10.37 -18.08 -27.64
N ASP A 102 -9.11 -17.91 -27.22
CA ASP A 102 -8.68 -18.21 -25.85
C ASP A 102 -9.37 -17.30 -24.81
N LEU A 103 -9.59 -16.03 -25.13
CA LEU A 103 -10.33 -15.09 -24.27
C LEU A 103 -11.79 -15.51 -24.13
N GLU A 104 -12.43 -15.95 -25.22
CA GLU A 104 -13.81 -16.44 -25.20
C GLU A 104 -13.96 -17.72 -24.38
N ALA A 105 -13.03 -18.67 -24.52
CA ALA A 105 -12.96 -19.87 -23.68
C ALA A 105 -12.75 -19.51 -22.20
N LEU A 106 -11.88 -18.53 -21.90
CA LEU A 106 -11.66 -18.03 -20.54
C LEU A 106 -12.93 -17.37 -19.99
N MET A 107 -13.62 -16.55 -20.77
CA MET A 107 -14.90 -15.94 -20.36
C MET A 107 -16.00 -16.96 -20.12
N ALA A 108 -16.07 -18.03 -20.91
CA ALA A 108 -17.00 -19.13 -20.68
C ALA A 108 -16.70 -19.84 -19.34
N SER A 109 -15.43 -20.18 -19.10
CA SER A 109 -15.02 -20.80 -17.83
C SER A 109 -15.27 -19.89 -16.61
N ALA A 110 -15.03 -18.58 -16.74
CA ALA A 110 -15.30 -17.61 -15.69
C ALA A 110 -16.80 -17.50 -15.38
N LYS A 111 -17.68 -17.57 -16.39
CA LYS A 111 -19.14 -17.60 -16.19
C LYS A 111 -19.59 -18.85 -15.43
N GLU A 112 -19.02 -20.01 -15.73
CA GLU A 112 -19.31 -21.25 -15.00
C GLU A 112 -18.88 -21.16 -13.53
N VAL A 113 -17.69 -20.61 -13.26
CA VAL A 113 -17.21 -20.38 -11.89
C VAL A 113 -18.08 -19.39 -11.13
N VAL A 114 -18.52 -18.29 -11.77
CA VAL A 114 -19.44 -17.32 -11.16
C VAL A 114 -20.80 -17.95 -10.87
N ALA A 115 -21.36 -18.74 -11.80
CA ALA A 115 -22.61 -19.45 -11.58
C ALA A 115 -22.52 -20.43 -10.41
N LEU A 116 -21.41 -21.16 -10.29
CA LEU A 116 -21.16 -22.02 -9.13
C LEU A 116 -21.08 -21.21 -7.83
N ALA A 117 -20.34 -20.11 -7.81
CA ALA A 117 -20.25 -19.22 -6.65
C ALA A 117 -21.64 -18.68 -6.23
N GLU A 118 -22.48 -18.29 -7.19
CA GLU A 118 -23.85 -17.85 -6.94
C GLU A 118 -24.73 -18.98 -6.38
N THR A 119 -24.60 -20.22 -6.88
CA THR A 119 -25.33 -21.37 -6.32
C THR A 119 -24.91 -21.68 -4.89
N PHE A 120 -23.61 -21.62 -4.58
CA PHE A 120 -23.12 -21.77 -3.20
C PHE A 120 -23.60 -20.66 -2.29
N ALA A 121 -23.59 -19.40 -2.75
CA ALA A 121 -24.10 -18.25 -2.00
C ALA A 121 -25.61 -18.34 -1.73
N ARG A 122 -26.39 -18.85 -2.70
CA ARG A 122 -27.83 -19.10 -2.53
C ARG A 122 -28.09 -20.27 -1.57
N GLN A 123 -27.29 -21.33 -1.63
CA GLN A 123 -27.42 -22.48 -0.74
C GLN A 123 -27.00 -22.16 0.70
N THR A 124 -26.05 -21.23 0.90
CA THR A 124 -25.69 -20.72 2.23
C THR A 124 -26.68 -19.69 2.78
N ASN A 125 -27.34 -18.89 1.94
CA ASN A 125 -28.36 -17.93 2.38
C ASN A 125 -29.80 -18.52 2.46
N GLY A 126 -30.07 -19.67 1.86
CA GLY A 126 -31.40 -20.28 1.80
C GLY A 126 -31.46 -21.65 2.47
N GLY A 127 -31.61 -21.70 3.81
CA GLY A 127 -31.79 -23.00 4.48
C GLY A 127 -31.82 -22.99 6.00
N SER A 128 -32.88 -22.44 6.59
CA SER A 128 -33.30 -22.78 7.96
C SER A 128 -33.78 -24.25 8.00
N GLY A 129 -32.89 -25.17 8.39
CA GLY A 129 -33.31 -26.51 8.83
C GLY A 129 -32.37 -27.67 8.45
N LEU A 130 -31.29 -27.86 9.20
CA LEU A 130 -30.78 -29.20 9.60
C LEU A 130 -29.64 -29.04 10.63
N THR A 131 -29.96 -29.25 11.89
CA THR A 131 -29.07 -28.96 13.04
C THR A 131 -27.84 -29.88 13.12
N GLU A 132 -27.87 -31.05 12.45
CA GLU A 132 -26.77 -32.03 12.49
C GLU A 132 -25.72 -31.83 11.40
N ALA A 133 -26.11 -31.37 10.19
CA ALA A 133 -25.15 -31.06 9.12
C ALA A 133 -24.30 -29.82 9.47
N ASN A 134 -24.88 -28.87 10.20
CA ASN A 134 -24.16 -27.68 10.69
C ASN A 134 -23.09 -28.02 11.74
N ALA A 135 -23.23 -29.10 12.50
CA ALA A 135 -22.22 -29.50 13.49
C ALA A 135 -20.98 -30.09 12.82
N LEU A 136 -21.17 -30.96 11.81
CA LEU A 136 -20.07 -31.54 11.03
C LEU A 136 -19.38 -30.49 10.16
N LEU A 137 -20.13 -29.51 9.63
CA LEU A 137 -19.57 -28.37 8.92
C LEU A 137 -18.85 -27.38 9.85
N ALA A 138 -19.34 -27.17 11.08
CA ALA A 138 -18.66 -26.36 12.08
C ALA A 138 -17.36 -27.02 12.56
N GLU A 139 -17.33 -28.34 12.72
CA GLU A 139 -16.12 -29.09 13.05
C GLU A 139 -15.09 -29.04 11.91
N SER A 140 -15.55 -29.20 10.67
CA SER A 140 -14.72 -29.06 9.46
C SER A 140 -14.21 -27.62 9.27
N ALA A 141 -15.03 -26.60 9.56
CA ALA A 141 -14.65 -25.19 9.51
C ALA A 141 -13.70 -24.79 10.66
N SER A 142 -13.77 -25.48 11.80
CA SER A 142 -12.84 -25.29 12.92
C SER A 142 -11.44 -25.83 12.63
N GLN A 143 -11.34 -26.95 11.93
CA GLN A 143 -10.07 -27.52 11.46
C GLN A 143 -9.44 -26.70 10.32
N LEU A 144 -10.25 -25.91 9.60
CA LEU A 144 -9.83 -25.01 8.52
C LEU A 144 -9.66 -23.54 8.96
N GLY A 145 -9.82 -23.21 10.25
CA GLY A 145 -9.55 -21.86 10.78
C GLY A 145 -10.61 -20.79 10.50
N LEU A 146 -11.85 -21.16 10.12
CA LEU A 146 -12.92 -20.24 9.70
C LEU A 146 -13.81 -19.67 10.83
N VAL A 147 -13.49 -19.92 12.11
CA VAL A 147 -14.41 -19.72 13.25
C VAL A 147 -14.58 -18.25 13.72
N THR A 148 -13.92 -17.26 13.13
CA THR A 148 -14.03 -15.86 13.62
C THR A 148 -15.22 -15.05 13.10
N THR A 149 -16.20 -15.67 12.42
CA THR A 149 -17.19 -14.96 11.58
C THR A 149 -18.64 -14.90 12.10
N LYS A 150 -18.88 -15.08 13.41
CA LYS A 150 -20.26 -14.98 13.93
C LYS A 150 -20.84 -13.55 13.92
N ASP A 151 -20.02 -12.50 13.82
CA ASP A 151 -20.46 -11.10 13.84
C ASP A 151 -20.45 -10.38 12.46
N VAL A 152 -20.25 -11.10 11.34
CA VAL A 152 -20.07 -10.52 9.99
C VAL A 152 -21.25 -10.83 9.04
N VAL A 153 -22.38 -11.30 9.57
CA VAL A 153 -23.55 -11.70 8.75
C VAL A 153 -24.45 -10.49 8.44
N GLY A 154 -24.06 -9.74 7.42
CA GLY A 154 -24.80 -8.59 6.91
C GLY A 154 -24.58 -8.36 5.41
N GLY A 155 -24.84 -9.39 4.58
CA GLY A 155 -25.04 -9.27 3.13
C GLY A 155 -23.79 -9.41 2.25
N GLY A 156 -23.80 -10.42 1.37
CA GLY A 156 -23.15 -10.48 0.05
C GLY A 156 -21.61 -10.37 -0.10
N SER A 157 -20.91 -9.74 0.82
CA SER A 157 -19.51 -9.30 0.71
C SER A 157 -18.60 -9.94 1.76
N SER A 158 -18.94 -11.11 2.28
CA SER A 158 -18.21 -11.75 3.39
C SER A 158 -16.72 -11.96 3.06
N SER A 159 -16.39 -12.45 1.86
CA SER A 159 -15.00 -12.65 1.44
C SER A 159 -14.23 -11.34 1.25
N GLU A 160 -14.85 -10.30 0.67
CA GLU A 160 -14.20 -8.98 0.50
C GLU A 160 -13.99 -8.30 1.87
N SER A 161 -14.98 -8.36 2.75
CA SER A 161 -14.88 -7.83 4.11
C SER A 161 -13.81 -8.56 4.92
N LEU A 162 -13.69 -9.88 4.78
CA LEU A 162 -12.65 -10.67 5.43
C LEU A 162 -11.27 -10.27 4.90
N TYR A 163 -11.11 -10.24 3.57
CA TYR A 163 -9.88 -9.78 2.92
C TYR A 163 -9.45 -8.40 3.42
N LEU A 164 -10.36 -7.41 3.43
CA LEU A 164 -10.06 -6.05 3.89
C LEU A 164 -9.71 -6.01 5.39
N SER A 165 -10.36 -6.84 6.21
CA SER A 165 -10.06 -6.92 7.64
C SER A 165 -8.69 -7.54 7.93
N GLU A 166 -8.31 -8.58 7.19
CA GLU A 166 -6.98 -9.19 7.28
C GLU A 166 -5.91 -8.25 6.73
N LEU A 167 -6.18 -7.57 5.62
CA LEU A 167 -5.30 -6.53 5.09
C LEU A 167 -5.10 -5.42 6.12
N ALA A 168 -6.16 -4.96 6.79
CA ALA A 168 -6.07 -3.93 7.82
C ALA A 168 -5.17 -4.36 8.99
N ARG A 169 -5.30 -5.61 9.47
CA ARG A 169 -4.44 -6.18 10.52
C ARG A 169 -2.99 -6.29 10.07
N ASN A 170 -2.75 -6.82 8.88
CA ASN A 170 -1.41 -6.98 8.32
C ASN A 170 -0.68 -5.65 8.15
N VAL A 171 -1.38 -4.59 7.71
CA VAL A 171 -0.77 -3.26 7.59
C VAL A 171 -0.50 -2.64 8.96
N ALA A 172 -1.41 -2.83 9.93
CA ALA A 172 -1.19 -2.36 11.30
C ALA A 172 0.00 -3.08 11.97
N GLU A 173 0.15 -4.39 11.75
CA GLU A 173 1.30 -5.16 12.19
C GLU A 173 2.58 -4.66 11.53
N PHE A 174 2.58 -4.46 10.20
CA PHE A 174 3.73 -3.90 9.48
C PHE A 174 4.18 -2.53 10.01
N LEU A 175 3.22 -1.68 10.41
CA LEU A 175 3.49 -0.36 11.00
C LEU A 175 4.05 -0.44 12.42
N THR A 176 3.54 -1.38 13.21
CA THR A 176 3.88 -1.55 14.64
C THR A 176 5.06 -2.48 14.87
N ASP A 177 5.51 -3.21 13.84
CA ASP A 177 6.69 -4.06 13.89
C ASP A 177 7.92 -3.25 14.32
N ASP A 178 8.33 -3.50 15.56
CA ASP A 178 9.42 -2.81 16.23
C ASP A 178 10.76 -2.97 15.50
N SER A 179 10.94 -4.09 14.78
CA SER A 179 12.16 -4.39 14.03
C SER A 179 12.34 -3.46 12.83
N ARG A 180 11.22 -3.07 12.20
CA ARG A 180 11.21 -2.16 11.05
C ARG A 180 11.16 -0.72 11.50
N GLY A 181 10.44 -0.46 12.59
CA GLY A 181 10.31 0.85 13.20
C GLY A 181 9.80 1.89 12.21
N VAL A 182 8.89 1.52 11.30
CA VAL A 182 8.42 2.37 10.19
C VAL A 182 7.87 3.68 10.73
N LEU A 183 6.94 3.58 11.70
CA LEU A 183 6.31 4.74 12.30
C LEU A 183 7.30 5.57 13.14
N ARG A 184 8.26 4.92 13.83
CA ARG A 184 9.31 5.62 14.59
C ARG A 184 10.24 6.43 13.68
N LYS A 185 10.64 5.87 12.54
CA LYS A 185 11.51 6.54 11.56
C LYS A 185 10.83 7.73 10.89
N ALA A 186 9.51 7.69 10.75
CA ALA A 186 8.71 8.77 10.19
C ALA A 186 8.24 9.79 11.25
N GLY A 187 8.84 9.82 12.45
CA GLY A 187 8.47 10.80 13.46
C GLY A 187 7.08 10.60 14.08
N GLY A 188 6.53 9.38 14.00
CA GLY A 188 5.25 9.02 14.60
C GLY A 188 4.03 9.22 13.70
N ILE A 189 4.21 9.71 12.47
CA ILE A 189 3.14 10.01 11.51
C ILE A 189 3.63 9.78 10.08
N ILE A 190 2.77 9.26 9.20
CA ILE A 190 3.13 9.05 7.79
C ILE A 190 1.93 9.24 6.87
N SER A 191 2.15 9.71 5.65
CA SER A 191 1.08 9.78 4.66
C SER A 191 0.59 8.37 4.28
N LEU A 192 -0.70 8.23 3.97
CA LEU A 192 -1.25 6.96 3.52
C LEU A 192 -0.62 6.50 2.19
N VAL A 193 -0.19 7.45 1.36
CA VAL A 193 0.45 7.19 0.07
C VAL A 193 1.85 6.62 0.25
N ASP A 194 2.68 7.25 1.09
CA ASP A 194 4.02 6.73 1.45
C ASP A 194 3.89 5.39 2.18
N LEU A 195 2.89 5.34 3.07
CA LEU A 195 2.17 4.17 3.53
C LEU A 195 2.23 2.98 2.57
N TRP A 196 1.33 3.10 1.61
CA TRP A 196 1.04 2.15 0.57
C TRP A 196 2.27 1.80 -0.27
N ALA A 197 3.07 2.81 -0.64
CA ALA A 197 4.26 2.62 -1.45
C ALA A 197 5.31 1.77 -0.71
N MET A 198 5.58 2.05 0.57
CA MET A 198 6.50 1.26 1.38
C MET A 198 6.00 -0.16 1.61
N PHE A 199 4.71 -0.33 1.89
CA PHE A 199 4.11 -1.64 2.09
C PHE A 199 4.23 -2.53 0.85
N ASN A 200 3.88 -1.99 -0.32
CA ASN A 200 4.01 -2.70 -1.59
C ASN A 200 5.47 -2.95 -2.00
N ARG A 201 6.38 -2.00 -1.71
CA ARG A 201 7.81 -2.18 -1.94
C ARG A 201 8.40 -3.30 -1.07
N ALA A 202 7.95 -3.41 0.18
CA ALA A 202 8.38 -4.47 1.09
C ALA A 202 7.92 -5.87 0.63
N ARG A 203 6.85 -5.98 -0.17
CA ARG A 203 6.36 -7.23 -0.77
C ARG A 203 7.11 -7.65 -2.04
N GLY A 204 8.06 -6.84 -2.54
CA GLY A 204 8.95 -7.25 -3.63
C GLY A 204 8.28 -7.48 -4.98
N GLY A 205 7.11 -6.88 -5.23
CA GLY A 205 6.39 -6.95 -6.51
C GLY A 205 5.43 -8.14 -6.67
N VAL A 206 5.21 -8.93 -5.62
CA VAL A 206 4.24 -10.04 -5.59
C VAL A 206 3.06 -9.62 -4.72
N GLU A 207 1.82 -9.96 -5.12
CA GLU A 207 0.58 -9.65 -4.38
C GLU A 207 0.48 -8.17 -3.97
N LEU A 208 0.58 -7.29 -4.97
CA LEU A 208 0.43 -5.85 -4.78
C LEU A 208 -1.00 -5.51 -4.37
N VAL A 209 -1.12 -4.62 -3.39
CA VAL A 209 -2.42 -4.13 -2.93
C VAL A 209 -2.78 -2.87 -3.71
N SER A 210 -4.03 -2.81 -4.20
CA SER A 210 -4.54 -1.64 -4.90
C SER A 210 -4.66 -0.44 -3.95
N PRO A 211 -4.47 0.81 -4.42
CA PRO A 211 -4.66 1.98 -3.56
C PRO A 211 -6.06 2.07 -2.93
N ALA A 212 -7.10 1.66 -3.67
CA ALA A 212 -8.48 1.67 -3.21
C ALA A 212 -8.72 0.67 -2.07
N ASP A 213 -8.20 -0.55 -2.18
CA ASP A 213 -8.33 -1.55 -1.11
C ASP A 213 -7.51 -1.17 0.12
N PHE A 214 -6.35 -0.54 -0.09
CA PHE A 214 -5.52 -0.03 1.00
C PHE A 214 -6.25 1.05 1.80
N GLU A 215 -6.93 1.98 1.13
CA GLU A 215 -7.76 3.00 1.79
C GLU A 215 -8.94 2.36 2.54
N LYS A 216 -9.68 1.45 1.90
CA LYS A 216 -10.79 0.73 2.55
C LYS A 216 -10.32 -0.01 3.80
N ALA A 217 -9.17 -0.67 3.74
CA ALA A 217 -8.58 -1.36 4.89
C ALA A 217 -8.16 -0.40 6.00
N ALA A 218 -7.54 0.73 5.66
CA ALA A 218 -7.14 1.76 6.63
C ALA A 218 -8.34 2.33 7.41
N ARG A 219 -9.50 2.49 6.76
CA ARG A 219 -10.75 2.92 7.40
C ARG A 219 -11.31 1.91 8.41
N LEU A 220 -10.87 0.65 8.35
CA LEU A 220 -11.30 -0.39 9.31
C LEU A 220 -10.50 -0.34 10.62
N TRP A 221 -9.37 0.37 10.70
CA TRP A 221 -8.52 0.38 11.90
C TRP A 221 -9.23 0.85 13.16
N GLU A 222 -10.08 1.87 13.05
CA GLU A 222 -10.88 2.37 14.19
C GLU A 222 -11.91 1.34 14.64
N LYS A 223 -12.59 0.69 13.69
CA LYS A 223 -13.60 -0.35 13.96
C LYS A 223 -12.98 -1.58 14.62
N LEU A 224 -11.79 -1.97 14.17
CA LEU A 224 -11.02 -3.11 14.68
C LEU A 224 -10.23 -2.78 15.95
N LYS A 225 -10.27 -1.52 16.44
CA LYS A 225 -9.56 -1.04 17.63
C LYS A 225 -8.05 -1.32 17.60
N LEU A 226 -7.45 -1.22 16.42
CA LEU A 226 -6.02 -1.44 16.23
C LEU A 226 -5.21 -0.26 16.83
N PRO A 227 -3.91 -0.45 17.13
CA PRO A 227 -3.05 0.58 17.75
C PRO A 227 -2.71 1.75 16.81
N VAL A 228 -3.25 1.78 15.60
CA VAL A 228 -3.06 2.82 14.59
C VAL A 228 -4.39 3.45 14.22
N ARG A 229 -4.37 4.72 13.80
CA ARG A 229 -5.55 5.46 13.34
C ARG A 229 -5.30 6.17 12.03
N LEU A 230 -6.35 6.26 11.21
CA LEU A 230 -6.37 7.07 10.00
C LEU A 230 -6.90 8.46 10.36
N ARG A 231 -6.13 9.50 10.05
CA ARG A 231 -6.55 10.90 10.16
C ARG A 231 -6.60 11.52 8.77
N THR A 232 -7.56 12.40 8.55
CA THR A 232 -7.67 13.17 7.31
C THR A 232 -7.55 14.65 7.66
N PHE A 233 -6.60 15.34 7.03
CA PHE A 233 -6.47 16.78 7.14
C PHE A 233 -7.50 17.50 6.28
N LYS A 234 -7.65 18.81 6.48
CA LYS A 234 -8.61 19.65 5.75
C LYS A 234 -8.33 19.70 4.25
N SER A 235 -7.07 19.61 3.85
CA SER A 235 -6.65 19.48 2.45
C SER A 235 -7.14 18.19 1.78
N GLY A 236 -7.57 17.20 2.56
CA GLY A 236 -7.90 15.85 2.11
C GLY A 236 -6.73 14.87 2.20
N VAL A 237 -5.53 15.34 2.60
CA VAL A 237 -4.38 14.44 2.83
C VAL A 237 -4.71 13.47 3.96
N MET A 238 -4.57 12.18 3.66
CA MET A 238 -4.77 11.11 4.62
C MET A 238 -3.43 10.69 5.21
N VAL A 239 -3.37 10.61 6.53
CA VAL A 239 -2.19 10.23 7.30
C VAL A 239 -2.52 9.16 8.32
N VAL A 240 -1.50 8.37 8.65
CA VAL A 240 -1.56 7.29 9.62
C VAL A 240 -0.66 7.64 10.79
N GLN A 241 -1.18 7.50 12.00
CA GLN A 241 -0.44 7.75 13.23
C GLN A 241 -0.83 6.75 14.31
N GLY A 242 0.00 6.66 15.34
CA GLY A 242 -0.33 5.85 16.52
C GLY A 242 -1.59 6.37 17.22
N ARG A 243 -2.34 5.47 17.86
CA ARG A 243 -3.58 5.80 18.56
C ARG A 243 -3.37 6.82 19.69
N ASP A 244 -2.21 6.79 20.33
CA ASP A 244 -1.88 7.64 21.49
C ASP A 244 -1.53 9.08 21.10
N ARG A 245 -1.24 9.32 19.81
CA ARG A 245 -0.85 10.65 19.31
C ARG A 245 -2.10 11.45 18.98
N THR A 246 -2.27 12.59 19.64
CA THR A 246 -3.35 13.55 19.42
C THR A 246 -2.83 14.87 18.87
N ASP A 247 -3.70 15.62 18.22
CA ASP A 247 -3.38 16.94 17.68
C ASP A 247 -2.87 17.87 18.81
N GLU A 248 -3.43 17.77 20.01
CA GLU A 248 -2.98 18.53 21.19
C GLU A 248 -1.54 18.18 21.58
N THR A 249 -1.16 16.89 21.51
CA THR A 249 0.21 16.47 21.79
C THR A 249 1.19 16.98 20.73
N THR A 250 0.78 17.00 19.45
CA THR A 250 1.59 17.55 18.36
C THR A 250 1.82 19.04 18.52
N VAL A 251 0.76 19.81 18.79
CA VAL A 251 0.85 21.26 18.99
C VAL A 251 1.73 21.60 20.19
N LYS A 252 1.60 20.88 21.31
CA LYS A 252 2.46 21.07 22.47
C LYS A 252 3.93 20.79 22.16
N ALA A 253 4.22 19.75 21.37
CA ALA A 253 5.57 19.42 20.96
C ALA A 253 6.17 20.51 20.05
N LEU A 254 5.39 21.05 19.11
CA LEU A 254 5.79 22.17 18.25
C LEU A 254 6.11 23.42 19.09
N LEU A 255 5.23 23.80 20.02
CA LEU A 255 5.45 24.95 20.90
C LEU A 255 6.68 24.77 21.81
N THR A 256 6.86 23.58 22.38
CA THR A 256 8.02 23.31 23.22
C THR A 256 9.30 23.50 22.43
N TRP A 257 9.35 22.97 21.21
CA TRP A 257 10.49 23.15 20.34
C TRP A 257 10.72 24.60 19.91
N LEU A 258 9.66 25.36 19.58
CA LEU A 258 9.78 26.77 19.25
C LEU A 258 10.38 27.57 20.42
N ARG A 259 9.98 27.28 21.66
CA ARG A 259 10.55 27.90 22.86
C ARG A 259 12.01 27.51 23.08
N ASP A 260 12.38 26.25 22.83
CA ASP A 260 13.78 25.82 22.89
C ASP A 260 14.67 26.62 21.90
N LEU A 261 14.11 27.12 20.79
CA LEU A 261 14.84 27.95 19.84
C LEU A 261 15.12 29.36 20.37
N HIS A 262 14.45 29.82 21.44
CA HIS A 262 14.74 31.12 22.06
C HIS A 262 16.10 31.14 22.77
N ASP A 263 16.65 29.98 23.12
CA ASP A 263 17.98 29.86 23.73
C ASP A 263 19.11 29.82 22.69
N ILE A 264 18.77 29.75 21.40
CA ILE A 264 19.72 29.63 20.31
C ILE A 264 19.84 30.98 19.60
N PRO A 265 21.01 31.65 19.65
CA PRO A 265 21.19 32.92 18.97
C PRO A 265 21.10 32.73 17.45
N PRO A 266 20.47 33.67 16.73
CA PRO A 266 20.39 33.61 15.27
C PRO A 266 21.76 33.78 14.62
N ASP A 267 21.98 33.14 13.47
CA ASP A 267 23.23 33.20 12.71
C ASP A 267 23.58 34.61 12.22
N MET A 268 22.56 35.47 12.11
CA MET A 268 22.67 36.86 11.68
C MET A 268 22.04 37.77 12.72
N GLU A 269 22.56 39.00 12.84
CA GLU A 269 21.92 40.02 13.67
C GLU A 269 20.52 40.33 13.14
N VAL A 270 19.53 40.16 14.02
CA VAL A 270 18.11 40.42 13.72
C VAL A 270 17.65 41.70 14.40
N PRO A 271 16.71 42.45 13.79
CA PRO A 271 16.24 43.74 14.34
C PRO A 271 15.21 43.60 15.47
N TRP A 272 14.80 42.38 15.85
CA TRP A 272 13.86 42.12 16.94
C TRP A 272 14.54 41.39 18.10
N ASP A 273 13.88 41.38 19.26
CA ASP A 273 14.34 40.62 20.42
C ASP A 273 14.05 39.12 20.20
N TRP A 274 15.07 38.36 19.80
CA TRP A 274 14.97 36.93 19.53
C TRP A 274 14.80 36.09 20.81
N GLN A 275 15.11 36.64 22.00
CA GLN A 275 14.88 35.93 23.27
C GLN A 275 13.39 35.97 23.65
N GLU A 276 12.72 37.08 23.30
CA GLU A 276 11.28 37.24 23.53
C GLU A 276 10.43 36.61 22.41
N PHE A 277 10.75 36.90 21.15
CA PHE A 277 9.92 36.51 20.00
C PHE A 277 10.42 35.27 19.25
N GLY A 278 11.61 34.77 19.57
CA GLY A 278 12.18 33.60 18.93
C GLY A 278 12.54 33.81 17.46
N ARG A 279 12.42 32.72 16.69
CA ARG A 279 12.65 32.67 15.24
C ARG A 279 11.51 31.97 14.52
N GLY A 280 11.20 32.43 13.31
CA GLY A 280 10.29 31.74 12.40
C GLY A 280 10.86 30.42 11.92
N VAL A 281 10.01 29.41 11.79
CA VAL A 281 10.36 28.08 11.29
C VAL A 281 9.65 27.80 9.97
N THR A 282 10.34 27.11 9.07
CA THR A 282 9.77 26.63 7.81
C THR A 282 9.27 25.20 7.95
N ALA A 283 8.43 24.74 7.01
CA ALA A 283 8.01 23.34 6.96
C ALA A 283 9.20 22.36 6.86
N ARG A 284 10.31 22.79 6.21
CA ARG A 284 11.55 22.02 6.13
C ARG A 284 12.21 21.86 7.50
N ASP A 285 12.30 22.94 8.28
CA ASP A 285 12.91 22.90 9.61
C ASP A 285 12.14 21.95 10.54
N VAL A 286 10.81 22.00 10.47
CA VAL A 286 9.92 21.08 11.21
C VAL A 286 10.10 19.64 10.74
N ALA A 287 10.13 19.41 9.43
CA ALA A 287 10.34 18.07 8.86
C ALA A 287 11.66 17.46 9.34
N GLU A 288 12.75 18.23 9.36
CA GLU A 288 14.06 17.79 9.85
C GLU A 288 14.06 17.53 11.36
N ARG A 289 13.45 18.42 12.16
CA ARG A 289 13.39 18.27 13.61
C ARG A 289 12.60 17.03 14.03
N PHE A 290 11.43 16.82 13.44
CA PHE A 290 10.51 15.77 13.87
C PHE A 290 10.62 14.47 13.05
N GLY A 291 11.39 14.47 11.96
CA GLY A 291 11.51 13.32 11.06
C GLY A 291 10.25 13.10 10.21
N TRP A 292 9.45 14.14 9.99
CA TRP A 292 8.25 14.09 9.17
C TRP A 292 8.57 14.27 7.69
N SER A 293 7.66 13.82 6.82
CA SER A 293 7.70 14.28 5.44
C SER A 293 7.27 15.75 5.35
N ILE A 294 7.78 16.48 4.36
CA ILE A 294 7.51 17.91 4.20
C ILE A 294 6.00 18.19 4.12
N GLY A 295 5.27 17.40 3.34
CA GLY A 295 3.81 17.56 3.23
C GLY A 295 3.08 17.34 4.56
N VAL A 296 3.55 16.41 5.42
CA VAL A 296 2.96 16.25 6.77
C VAL A 296 3.32 17.44 7.66
N ALA A 297 4.54 17.97 7.55
CA ALA A 297 4.95 19.14 8.31
C ALA A 297 4.13 20.39 7.94
N GLU A 298 3.83 20.60 6.66
CA GLU A 298 2.97 21.69 6.19
C GLU A 298 1.56 21.58 6.80
N GLU A 299 0.95 20.39 6.75
CA GLU A 299 -0.39 20.15 7.30
C GLU A 299 -0.46 20.30 8.82
N GLU A 300 0.57 19.85 9.56
CA GLU A 300 0.62 20.02 11.02
C GLU A 300 0.85 21.49 11.42
N LEU A 301 1.64 22.25 10.64
CA LEU A 301 1.83 23.69 10.84
C LEU A 301 0.54 24.47 10.56
N GLU A 302 -0.15 24.17 9.45
CA GLU A 302 -1.44 24.77 9.11
C GLU A 302 -2.49 24.45 10.18
N MET A 303 -2.53 23.20 10.68
CA MET A 303 -3.41 22.83 11.79
C MET A 303 -3.11 23.62 13.09
N ALA A 304 -1.83 23.85 13.41
CA ALA A 304 -1.44 24.65 14.56
C ALA A 304 -1.80 26.13 14.37
N GLU A 305 -1.74 26.64 13.14
CA GLU A 305 -2.21 27.98 12.77
C GLU A 305 -3.74 28.10 12.92
N GLU A 306 -4.52 27.13 12.43
CA GLU A 306 -5.98 27.13 12.56
C GLU A 306 -6.44 27.14 14.03
N ARG A 307 -5.66 26.50 14.92
CA ARG A 307 -5.89 26.55 16.37
C ARG A 307 -5.58 27.93 16.96
N GLY A 308 -4.91 28.81 16.23
CA GLY A 308 -4.45 30.12 16.66
C GLY A 308 -3.19 30.06 17.52
N VAL A 309 -2.44 28.97 17.44
CA VAL A 309 -1.22 28.77 18.23
C VAL A 309 -0.01 29.30 17.49
N LEU A 310 0.00 29.14 16.17
CA LEU A 310 1.01 29.71 15.29
C LEU A 310 0.40 30.80 14.42
N CYS A 311 1.24 31.71 13.92
CA CYS A 311 0.89 32.67 12.88
C CYS A 311 1.83 32.53 11.69
N ARG A 312 1.28 32.74 10.48
CA ARG A 312 2.05 32.67 9.23
C ARG A 312 2.65 34.02 8.86
N GLU A 313 3.87 34.01 8.36
CA GLU A 313 4.55 35.12 7.70
C GLU A 313 4.84 34.70 6.27
N GLU A 314 4.27 35.40 5.29
CA GLU A 314 4.55 35.20 3.88
C GLU A 314 5.52 36.28 3.40
N GLY A 315 6.76 35.87 3.13
CA GLY A 315 7.83 36.77 2.69
C GLY A 315 8.48 36.31 1.38
N ILE A 316 9.44 37.11 0.90
CA ILE A 316 10.23 36.80 -0.30
C ILE A 316 11.06 35.52 -0.10
N GLU A 317 11.44 35.23 1.14
CA GLU A 317 12.19 34.03 1.53
C GLU A 317 11.31 32.78 1.64
N GLY A 318 9.99 32.92 1.52
CA GLY A 318 9.01 31.84 1.62
C GLY A 318 8.09 31.98 2.85
N LEU A 319 7.37 30.90 3.13
CA LEU A 319 6.40 30.81 4.21
C LEU A 319 7.11 30.40 5.52
N LYS A 320 6.99 31.23 6.55
CA LYS A 320 7.48 30.96 7.90
C LYS A 320 6.32 30.94 8.89
N PHE A 321 6.45 30.13 9.92
CA PHE A 321 5.51 30.06 11.04
C PHE A 321 6.18 30.50 12.32
N TRP A 322 5.44 31.25 13.14
CA TRP A 322 5.90 31.84 14.39
C TRP A 322 4.96 31.46 15.54
N GLU A 323 5.44 31.48 16.78
CA GLU A 323 4.53 31.45 17.94
C GLU A 323 3.61 32.67 17.88
N ASN A 324 2.31 32.44 18.06
CA ASN A 324 1.31 33.49 17.90
C ASN A 324 1.29 34.44 19.12
N TYR A 325 1.89 35.61 18.96
CA TYR A 325 1.83 36.70 19.94
C TYR A 325 0.71 37.72 19.64
N ILE A 326 0.01 37.57 18.51
CA ILE A 326 -0.96 38.55 18.01
C ILE A 326 -2.37 38.24 18.53
N ASP A 327 -2.77 36.97 18.58
CA ASP A 327 -4.05 36.53 19.13
C ASP A 327 -3.82 35.63 20.35
N THR A 328 -3.71 36.25 21.53
CA THR A 328 -3.54 35.58 22.83
C THR A 328 -4.79 34.83 23.31
N GLY A 329 -5.84 34.72 22.49
CA GLY A 329 -7.06 34.01 22.82
C GLY A 329 -8.04 34.77 23.72
N GLU A 330 -7.79 36.06 24.00
CA GLU A 330 -8.70 36.92 24.73
C GLU A 330 -10.09 36.99 24.07
N GLY A 331 -10.15 36.95 22.74
CA GLY A 331 -11.40 36.92 21.98
C GLY A 331 -12.19 35.60 22.13
N LYS A 332 -11.50 34.45 22.09
CA LYS A 332 -12.12 33.11 22.22
C LYS A 332 -12.62 32.85 23.65
N GLN A 333 -11.87 33.26 24.66
CA GLN A 333 -12.33 33.20 26.06
C GLN A 333 -13.59 34.04 26.28
N ARG A 334 -13.68 35.21 25.64
CA ARG A 334 -14.86 36.07 25.72
C ARG A 334 -16.09 35.42 25.09
N HIS A 335 -15.96 34.78 23.92
CA HIS A 335 -17.07 34.06 23.28
C HIS A 335 -17.55 32.86 24.12
N ASN A 336 -16.63 32.02 24.63
CA ASN A 336 -17.02 30.89 25.48
C ASN A 336 -17.69 31.36 26.79
N ARG A 337 -17.19 32.41 27.43
CA ARG A 337 -17.84 32.99 28.63
C ARG A 337 -19.23 33.54 28.33
N VAL A 338 -19.43 34.14 27.16
CA VAL A 338 -20.75 34.64 26.73
C VAL A 338 -21.70 33.48 26.48
N SER A 339 -21.27 32.44 25.76
CA SER A 339 -22.08 31.24 25.50
C SER A 339 -22.43 30.47 26.78
N GLU A 340 -21.47 30.29 27.70
CA GLU A 340 -21.72 29.68 29.02
C GLU A 340 -22.65 30.54 29.88
N ALA A 341 -22.55 31.87 29.79
CA ALA A 341 -23.46 32.79 30.48
C ALA A 341 -24.88 32.72 29.90
N GLU A 342 -25.03 32.64 28.58
CA GLU A 342 -26.32 32.47 27.89
C GLU A 342 -26.98 31.14 28.26
N GLU A 343 -26.23 30.04 28.33
CA GLU A 343 -26.74 28.75 28.79
C GLU A 343 -27.19 28.78 30.25
N ARG A 344 -26.45 29.48 31.13
CA ARG A 344 -26.85 29.68 32.53
C ARG A 344 -28.12 30.51 32.66
N ILE A 345 -28.26 31.57 31.86
CA ILE A 345 -29.47 32.41 31.83
C ILE A 345 -30.66 31.61 31.30
N MET A 346 -30.50 30.85 30.22
CA MET A 346 -31.52 29.95 29.67
C MET A 346 -31.96 28.89 30.69
N LYS A 347 -31.02 28.33 31.46
CA LYS A 347 -31.34 27.38 32.53
C LYS A 347 -32.12 28.05 33.66
N ALA A 348 -31.71 29.23 34.10
CA ALA A 348 -32.41 29.98 35.15
C ALA A 348 -33.83 30.44 34.74
N LEU A 349 -34.04 30.77 33.46
CA LEU A 349 -35.36 31.12 32.91
C LEU A 349 -36.31 29.92 32.88
N LYS A 350 -35.82 28.73 32.54
CA LYS A 350 -36.59 27.48 32.62
C LYS A 350 -36.92 27.10 34.06
N ASP A 351 -35.96 27.20 34.97
CA ASP A 351 -36.16 26.87 36.38
C ASP A 351 -37.13 27.83 37.09
N SER A 352 -37.26 29.06 36.59
CA SER A 352 -38.22 30.07 37.09
C SER A 352 -39.58 30.05 36.41
N GLY A 353 -39.81 29.14 35.45
CA GLY A 353 -41.11 28.94 34.79
C GLY A 353 -41.51 30.04 33.81
N PHE A 354 -40.56 30.86 33.35
CA PHE A 354 -40.78 31.86 32.30
C PHE A 354 -40.66 31.29 30.87
N LEU A 355 -40.12 30.07 30.74
CA LEU A 355 -39.99 29.23 29.54
C LEU A 355 -40.37 27.79 29.92
#